data_AF-F8LCP9-F1
#
_entry.id   AF-F8LCP9-F1
#
_cell.length_a   1.000
_cell.length_b   1.000
_cell.length_c   1.000
_cell.angle_alpha   90.00
_cell.angle_beta   90.00
_cell.angle_gamma   90.00
#
_symmetry.space_group_name_H-M   'P 1'
#
loop_
_entity.id
_entity.type
_entity.pdbx_description
1 polymer ?
#
loop_
_entity_poly.entity_id
_entity_poly.type
_entity_poly.pdbx_seq_one_letter_code
_entity_poly.pdbx_strand_id
1 'polypeptide(L)'
;MKRDGGRLGPEVVVEENPLQWTSKYGSIVVTIYGLGSVDGLNEEGLGMHLLFLTATDYGPRDRSKQGVQAMLWGQYLLDNASTVEEAIELVEQIQPVMVGYAGYKSSVHLAIEDRLGDSAVIEYVEGKPRIYHGKHYQVMTNDPPYDQQLDILKTYDFSNATRETPLPGNVDPVSRFVRANYFLQTQREPKSEREAIAAILSISRNTSVPFNSPNKDPGTIYDTEYRTVLDSTNQRYFFELTTSPNLVWAELAKFDLSSNASAFVVNPDNITLSGDISKKFEEIQKNPF
;
A
#
# COMPACT_ATOMS: atom_id res chain seq x y z
N MET A 1 -14.49 -14.85 0.76
CA MET A 1 -15.13 -14.12 -0.36
C MET A 1 -14.59 -14.62 -1.69
N LYS A 2 -15.42 -14.89 -2.72
CA LYS A 2 -14.93 -15.27 -4.06
C LYS A 2 -14.54 -14.01 -4.85
N ARG A 3 -13.42 -14.05 -5.58
CA ARG A 3 -12.91 -12.95 -6.40
C ARG A 3 -12.50 -13.42 -7.79
N ASP A 4 -12.55 -12.49 -8.74
CA ASP A 4 -12.16 -12.72 -10.14
C ASP A 4 -11.16 -11.64 -10.58
N GLY A 5 -9.89 -12.03 -10.66
CA GLY A 5 -8.80 -11.15 -11.05
C GLY A 5 -8.83 -10.75 -12.53
N GLY A 6 -9.67 -11.38 -13.35
CA GLY A 6 -9.85 -11.00 -14.75
C GLY A 6 -10.87 -9.90 -14.97
N ARG A 7 -11.47 -9.37 -13.90
CA ARG A 7 -12.57 -8.41 -13.95
C ARG A 7 -12.13 -7.04 -13.44
N LEU A 8 -12.48 -5.99 -14.20
CA LEU A 8 -12.43 -4.61 -13.74
C LEU A 8 -13.87 -4.09 -13.74
N GLY A 9 -14.55 -4.23 -12.61
CA GLY A 9 -16.00 -4.00 -12.52
C GLY A 9 -16.78 -4.88 -13.52
N PRO A 10 -17.55 -4.29 -14.47
CA PRO A 10 -18.30 -5.05 -15.46
C PRO A 10 -17.44 -5.60 -16.62
N GLU A 11 -16.20 -5.15 -16.78
CA GLU A 11 -15.34 -5.45 -17.92
C GLU A 11 -14.48 -6.69 -17.69
N VAL A 12 -14.21 -7.45 -18.76
CA VAL A 12 -13.19 -8.51 -18.77
C VAL A 12 -11.89 -7.89 -19.27
N VAL A 13 -10.86 -7.87 -18.42
CA VAL A 13 -9.54 -7.27 -18.71
C VAL A 13 -8.43 -8.32 -18.77
N VAL A 14 -8.68 -9.52 -18.24
CA VAL A 14 -7.83 -10.70 -18.46
C VAL A 14 -8.69 -11.81 -19.05
N GLU A 15 -8.62 -11.96 -20.37
CA GLU A 15 -9.44 -12.96 -21.08
C GLU A 15 -8.91 -14.39 -20.90
N GLU A 16 -7.58 -14.54 -20.82
CA GLU A 16 -6.93 -15.85 -20.86
C GLU A 16 -6.26 -16.19 -19.52
N ASN A 17 -6.68 -17.34 -18.97
CA ASN A 17 -6.22 -17.87 -17.69
C ASN A 17 -6.28 -16.81 -16.56
N PRO A 18 -7.44 -16.21 -16.27
CA PRO A 18 -7.58 -15.27 -15.16
C PRO A 18 -7.47 -16.00 -13.82
N LEU A 19 -6.87 -15.32 -12.84
CA LEU A 19 -6.83 -15.79 -11.46
C LEU A 19 -8.22 -15.67 -10.84
N GLN A 20 -8.74 -16.78 -10.33
CA GLN A 20 -9.96 -16.81 -9.51
C GLN A 20 -9.61 -17.43 -8.16
N TRP A 21 -10.07 -16.82 -7.06
CA TRP A 21 -9.76 -17.30 -5.73
C TRP A 21 -10.90 -17.08 -4.74
N THR A 22 -10.78 -17.73 -3.58
CA THR A 22 -11.61 -17.47 -2.41
C THR A 22 -10.71 -16.99 -1.30
N SER A 23 -11.01 -15.83 -0.71
CA SER A 23 -10.23 -15.28 0.40
C SER A 23 -10.19 -16.25 1.58
N LYS A 24 -8.98 -16.46 2.11
CA LYS A 24 -8.69 -17.22 3.33
C LYS A 24 -8.71 -16.31 4.55
N TYR A 25 -8.23 -15.08 4.40
CA TYR A 25 -8.12 -14.09 5.45
C TYR A 25 -9.06 -12.91 5.22
N GLY A 26 -9.64 -12.39 6.30
CA GLY A 26 -10.30 -11.10 6.33
C GLY A 26 -9.29 -9.95 6.27
N SER A 27 -9.68 -8.82 5.68
CA SER A 27 -8.83 -7.64 5.57
C SER A 27 -9.63 -6.34 5.64
N ILE A 28 -8.96 -5.28 6.08
CA ILE A 28 -9.40 -3.90 5.88
C ILE A 28 -8.54 -3.26 4.80
N VAL A 29 -9.17 -2.50 3.92
CA VAL A 29 -8.50 -1.92 2.75
C VAL A 29 -8.99 -0.51 2.44
N VAL A 30 -8.14 0.27 1.78
CA VAL A 30 -8.54 1.47 1.05
C VAL A 30 -8.82 1.08 -0.39
N THR A 31 -10.06 1.29 -0.82
CA THR A 31 -10.48 0.98 -2.17
C THR A 31 -10.16 2.12 -3.13
N ILE A 32 -9.80 1.80 -4.38
CA ILE A 32 -9.66 2.78 -5.46
C ILE A 32 -10.83 2.65 -6.44
N TYR A 33 -11.64 3.70 -6.56
CA TYR A 33 -12.82 3.79 -7.44
C TYR A 33 -13.84 2.63 -7.34
N GLY A 34 -13.80 1.84 -6.26
CA GLY A 34 -14.56 0.60 -6.15
C GLY A 34 -14.16 -0.48 -7.16
N LEU A 35 -12.90 -0.47 -7.62
CA LEU A 35 -12.37 -1.39 -8.64
C LEU A 35 -11.21 -2.28 -8.15
N GLY A 36 -10.66 -1.96 -6.97
CA GLY A 36 -9.58 -2.71 -6.34
C GLY A 36 -9.14 -2.06 -5.04
N SER A 37 -8.03 -2.55 -4.49
CA SER A 37 -7.47 -2.14 -3.20
C SER A 37 -6.06 -1.63 -3.40
N VAL A 38 -5.73 -0.48 -2.82
CA VAL A 38 -4.40 0.17 -2.96
C VAL A 38 -3.59 0.19 -1.67
N ASP A 39 -4.23 -0.08 -0.55
CA ASP A 39 -3.61 -0.11 0.78
C ASP A 39 -4.43 -1.05 1.66
N GLY A 40 -3.82 -1.75 2.60
CA GLY A 40 -4.60 -2.61 3.50
C GLY A 40 -3.79 -3.51 4.43
N LEU A 41 -4.51 -4.09 5.40
CA LEU A 41 -4.00 -4.99 6.43
C LEU A 41 -4.94 -6.18 6.54
N ASN A 42 -4.40 -7.40 6.60
CA ASN A 42 -5.21 -8.59 6.87
C ASN A 42 -5.20 -9.00 8.35
N GLU A 43 -6.08 -9.94 8.71
CA GLU A 43 -6.17 -10.50 10.06
C GLU A 43 -4.94 -11.34 10.46
N GLU A 44 -3.98 -11.53 9.55
CA GLU A 44 -2.70 -12.10 9.87
C GLU A 44 -1.59 -11.03 10.06
N GLY A 45 -1.91 -9.74 9.95
CA GLY A 45 -0.92 -8.68 10.10
C GLY A 45 0.02 -8.52 8.91
N LEU A 46 -0.35 -9.05 7.74
CA LEU A 46 0.29 -8.71 6.46
C LEU A 46 -0.28 -7.38 5.97
N GLY A 47 0.59 -6.40 5.80
CA GLY A 47 0.31 -5.11 5.17
C GLY A 47 0.66 -5.12 3.69
N MET A 48 -0.02 -4.28 2.93
CA MET A 48 0.26 -4.04 1.52
C MET A 48 0.06 -2.58 1.14
N HIS A 49 0.89 -2.10 0.21
CA HIS A 49 0.85 -0.73 -0.30
C HIS A 49 1.16 -0.72 -1.80
N LEU A 50 0.17 -0.37 -2.64
CA LEU A 50 0.37 -0.13 -4.06
C LEU A 50 0.69 1.34 -4.29
N LEU A 51 1.90 1.60 -4.80
CA LEU A 51 2.35 2.93 -5.15
C LEU A 51 2.60 2.99 -6.66
N PHE A 52 2.41 4.17 -7.26
CA PHE A 52 2.78 4.37 -8.66
C PHE A 52 4.27 4.09 -8.89
N LEU A 53 4.63 3.69 -10.10
CA LEU A 53 6.01 3.67 -10.60
C LEU A 53 5.98 3.88 -12.11
N THR A 54 6.67 4.93 -12.59
CA THR A 54 6.63 5.31 -14.00
C THR A 54 7.24 4.23 -14.90
N ALA A 55 8.25 3.53 -14.40
CA ALA A 55 8.95 2.46 -15.11
C ALA A 55 8.19 1.12 -15.15
N THR A 56 7.01 1.02 -14.54
CA THR A 56 6.27 -0.24 -14.47
C THR A 56 5.95 -0.79 -15.85
N ASP A 57 6.44 -2.00 -16.12
CA ASP A 57 6.14 -2.80 -17.29
C ASP A 57 6.01 -4.28 -16.87
N TYR A 58 4.77 -4.77 -16.79
CA TYR A 58 4.45 -6.17 -16.47
C TYR A 58 4.76 -7.15 -17.61
N GLY A 59 5.15 -6.64 -18.78
CA GLY A 59 5.43 -7.44 -19.97
C GLY A 59 4.17 -7.95 -20.67
N PRO A 60 4.33 -8.66 -21.81
CA PRO A 60 3.22 -9.31 -22.49
C PRO A 60 2.62 -10.42 -21.63
N ARG A 61 1.34 -10.74 -21.86
CA ARG A 61 0.64 -11.81 -21.15
C ARG A 61 1.32 -13.17 -21.35
N ASP A 62 1.79 -13.78 -20.26
CA ASP A 62 2.30 -15.15 -20.20
C ASP A 62 1.22 -16.12 -19.71
N ARG A 63 0.58 -16.81 -20.65
CA ARG A 63 -0.56 -17.70 -20.38
C ARG A 63 -0.23 -18.86 -19.45
N SER A 64 1.05 -19.17 -19.19
CA SER A 64 1.45 -20.20 -18.22
C SER A 64 1.18 -19.78 -16.77
N LYS A 65 1.16 -18.48 -16.48
CA LYS A 65 0.79 -17.91 -15.18
C LYS A 65 -0.64 -17.45 -15.15
N GLN A 66 -1.29 -17.44 -13.99
CA GLN A 66 -2.63 -16.86 -13.86
C GLN A 66 -2.54 -15.33 -13.87
N GLY A 67 -3.40 -14.68 -14.65
CA GLY A 67 -3.41 -13.21 -14.76
C GLY A 67 -4.33 -12.56 -13.72
N VAL A 68 -3.86 -11.51 -13.07
CA VAL A 68 -4.66 -10.68 -12.16
C VAL A 68 -4.53 -9.22 -12.57
N GLN A 69 -5.65 -8.52 -12.70
CA GLN A 69 -5.61 -7.08 -12.95
C GLN A 69 -4.90 -6.36 -11.79
N ALA A 70 -4.02 -5.40 -12.11
CA ALA A 70 -3.04 -4.90 -11.14
C ALA A 70 -3.63 -4.23 -9.89
N MET A 71 -4.87 -3.70 -9.92
CA MET A 71 -5.55 -3.14 -8.74
C MET A 71 -6.08 -4.22 -7.77
N LEU A 72 -6.06 -5.50 -8.16
CA LEU A 72 -6.37 -6.64 -7.28
C LEU A 72 -5.13 -7.44 -6.88
N TRP A 73 -3.94 -7.03 -7.33
CA TRP A 73 -2.70 -7.73 -7.03
C TRP A 73 -2.42 -7.79 -5.52
N GLY A 74 -2.42 -6.63 -4.84
CA GLY A 74 -2.22 -6.58 -3.38
C GLY A 74 -3.36 -7.28 -2.61
N GLN A 75 -4.60 -7.15 -3.09
CA GLN A 75 -5.75 -7.82 -2.47
C GLN A 75 -5.63 -9.35 -2.52
N TYR A 76 -5.12 -9.91 -3.62
CA TYR A 76 -4.87 -11.35 -3.71
C TYR A 76 -3.90 -11.83 -2.63
N LEU A 77 -2.85 -11.04 -2.33
CA LEU A 77 -1.89 -11.38 -1.28
C LEU A 77 -2.51 -11.27 0.11
N LEU A 78 -3.21 -10.17 0.42
CA LEU A 78 -3.94 -10.02 1.70
C LEU A 78 -4.90 -11.17 1.94
N ASP A 79 -5.58 -11.63 0.90
CA ASP A 79 -6.57 -12.69 0.98
C ASP A 79 -5.95 -14.08 1.19
N ASN A 80 -4.68 -14.31 0.87
CA ASN A 80 -4.12 -15.67 0.73
C ASN A 80 -2.79 -15.92 1.43
N ALA A 81 -2.09 -14.90 1.93
CA ALA A 81 -0.82 -15.02 2.64
C ALA A 81 -0.89 -14.43 4.05
N SER A 82 -0.16 -15.05 4.97
CA SER A 82 -0.01 -14.60 6.37
C SER A 82 1.33 -13.92 6.65
N THR A 83 2.32 -14.11 5.77
CA THR A 83 3.69 -13.58 5.89
C THR A 83 4.19 -13.04 4.54
N VAL A 84 5.24 -12.24 4.58
CA VAL A 84 5.92 -11.73 3.36
C VAL A 84 6.46 -12.88 2.52
N GLU A 85 7.03 -13.91 3.15
CA GLU A 85 7.56 -15.09 2.45
C GLU A 85 6.46 -15.80 1.64
N GLU A 86 5.32 -16.12 2.28
CA GLU A 86 4.18 -16.73 1.60
C GLU A 86 3.65 -15.84 0.46
N ALA A 87 3.62 -14.52 0.67
CA ALA A 87 3.18 -13.58 -0.35
C ALA A 87 4.12 -13.58 -1.58
N ILE A 88 5.43 -13.70 -1.38
CA ILE A 88 6.41 -13.80 -2.48
C ILE A 88 6.18 -15.09 -3.27
N GLU A 89 5.98 -16.23 -2.61
CA GLU A 89 5.68 -17.51 -3.29
C GLU A 89 4.43 -17.40 -4.18
N LEU A 90 3.38 -16.72 -3.71
CA LEU A 90 2.16 -16.48 -4.49
C LEU A 90 2.43 -15.59 -5.71
N VAL A 91 3.27 -14.55 -5.57
CA VAL A 91 3.63 -13.64 -6.67
C VAL A 91 4.29 -14.39 -7.82
N GLU A 92 5.08 -15.43 -7.54
CA GLU A 92 5.74 -16.21 -8.58
C GLU A 92 4.75 -16.96 -9.49
N GLN A 93 3.55 -17.30 -8.99
CA GLN A 93 2.52 -18.06 -9.71
C GLN A 93 1.61 -17.21 -10.58
N ILE A 94 1.64 -15.89 -10.39
CA ILE A 94 0.73 -14.95 -11.05
C ILE A 94 1.47 -13.96 -11.94
N GLN A 95 0.71 -13.28 -12.78
CA GLN A 95 1.17 -12.12 -13.52
C GLN A 95 0.18 -10.97 -13.32
N PRO A 96 0.60 -9.84 -12.71
CA PRO A 96 -0.19 -8.63 -12.75
C PRO A 96 -0.39 -8.14 -14.20
N VAL A 97 -1.59 -7.70 -14.54
CA VAL A 97 -1.96 -7.21 -15.86
C VAL A 97 -2.30 -5.73 -15.76
N MET A 98 -1.66 -4.93 -16.61
CA MET A 98 -1.90 -3.48 -16.66
C MET A 98 -3.33 -3.20 -17.08
N VAL A 99 -4.02 -2.38 -16.30
CA VAL A 99 -5.37 -1.87 -16.61
C VAL A 99 -5.38 -0.35 -16.60
N GLY A 100 -6.41 0.25 -17.19
CA GLY A 100 -6.59 1.69 -17.21
C GLY A 100 -7.97 2.08 -16.71
N TYR A 101 -8.05 3.18 -15.95
CA TYR A 101 -9.31 3.78 -15.52
C TYR A 101 -9.18 5.29 -15.47
N ALA A 102 -10.20 6.01 -15.93
CA ALA A 102 -10.25 7.49 -15.93
C ALA A 102 -8.99 8.18 -16.50
N GLY A 103 -8.34 7.57 -17.50
CA GLY A 103 -7.13 8.11 -18.13
C GLY A 103 -5.81 7.75 -17.43
N TYR A 104 -5.86 7.05 -16.30
CA TYR A 104 -4.68 6.57 -15.58
C TYR A 104 -4.45 5.09 -15.84
N LYS A 105 -3.19 4.70 -16.02
CA LYS A 105 -2.76 3.29 -16.05
C LYS A 105 -2.41 2.85 -14.64
N SER A 106 -2.63 1.57 -14.35
CA SER A 106 -2.17 0.91 -13.12
C SER A 106 -0.66 0.64 -13.16
N SER A 107 0.15 1.66 -13.46
CA SER A 107 1.61 1.58 -13.43
C SER A 107 2.07 1.66 -11.98
N VAL A 108 1.96 0.53 -11.27
CA VAL A 108 2.22 0.45 -9.82
C VAL A 108 3.27 -0.61 -9.49
N HIS A 109 3.98 -0.40 -8.38
CA HIS A 109 4.75 -1.41 -7.67
C HIS A 109 4.13 -1.65 -6.28
N LEU A 110 4.56 -2.72 -5.63
CA LEU A 110 3.96 -3.19 -4.38
C LEU A 110 5.01 -3.26 -3.28
N ALA A 111 4.74 -2.61 -2.16
CA ALA A 111 5.40 -2.92 -0.88
C ALA A 111 4.49 -3.80 -0.04
N ILE A 112 5.09 -4.75 0.67
CA ILE A 112 4.44 -5.59 1.67
C ILE A 112 5.33 -5.71 2.91
N GLU A 113 4.70 -5.87 4.06
CA GLU A 113 5.35 -6.10 5.35
C GLU A 113 4.50 -6.99 6.24
N ASP A 114 5.10 -7.67 7.22
CA ASP A 114 4.36 -8.53 8.14
C ASP A 114 4.68 -8.26 9.61
N ARG A 115 3.91 -8.91 10.49
CA ARG A 115 4.07 -8.84 11.95
C ARG A 115 5.45 -9.27 12.48
N LEU A 116 6.26 -9.97 11.68
CA LEU A 116 7.62 -10.41 12.04
C LEU A 116 8.65 -9.32 11.74
N GLY A 117 8.22 -8.20 11.18
CA GLY A 117 9.06 -7.09 10.72
C GLY A 117 9.81 -7.42 9.44
N ASP A 118 9.34 -8.40 8.67
CA ASP A 118 9.85 -8.64 7.32
C ASP A 118 9.21 -7.67 6.31
N SER A 119 9.89 -7.44 5.20
CA SER A 119 9.45 -6.48 4.18
C SER A 119 9.89 -6.90 2.80
N ALA A 120 9.07 -6.62 1.79
CA ALA A 120 9.47 -6.76 0.40
C ALA A 120 8.92 -5.63 -0.48
N VAL A 121 9.72 -5.22 -1.45
CA VAL A 121 9.33 -4.36 -2.57
C VAL A 121 9.35 -5.20 -3.84
N ILE A 122 8.24 -5.17 -4.59
CA ILE A 122 8.07 -5.93 -5.82
C ILE A 122 7.76 -4.97 -6.95
N GLU A 123 8.65 -4.93 -7.94
CA GLU A 123 8.52 -4.10 -9.14
C GLU A 123 8.48 -4.98 -10.38
N TYR A 124 7.84 -4.50 -11.44
CA TYR A 124 7.96 -5.09 -12.77
C TYR A 124 8.56 -4.04 -13.69
N VAL A 125 9.78 -4.31 -14.18
CA VAL A 125 10.52 -3.37 -15.04
C VAL A 125 11.07 -4.18 -16.20
N GLU A 126 10.88 -3.69 -17.43
CA GLU A 126 11.25 -4.40 -18.67
C GLU A 126 10.63 -5.81 -18.77
N GLY A 127 9.37 -5.94 -18.32
CA GLY A 127 8.60 -7.18 -18.37
C GLY A 127 9.04 -8.25 -17.37
N LYS A 128 9.88 -7.91 -16.38
CA LYS A 128 10.42 -8.87 -15.40
C LYS A 128 10.16 -8.42 -13.96
N PRO A 129 9.77 -9.34 -13.07
CA PRO A 129 9.70 -9.04 -11.65
C PRO A 129 11.10 -8.79 -11.08
N ARG A 130 11.22 -7.78 -10.21
CA ARG A 130 12.35 -7.50 -9.34
C ARG A 130 11.82 -7.50 -7.91
N ILE A 131 12.35 -8.38 -7.06
CA ILE A 131 11.92 -8.54 -5.67
C ILE A 131 13.08 -8.19 -4.77
N TYR A 132 12.88 -7.19 -3.92
CA TYR A 132 13.83 -6.77 -2.88
C TYR A 132 13.23 -7.18 -1.54
N HIS A 133 13.79 -8.21 -0.91
CA HIS A 133 13.21 -8.84 0.27
C HIS A 133 14.18 -8.84 1.45
N GLY A 134 13.67 -8.42 2.61
CA GLY A 134 14.39 -8.36 3.87
C GLY A 134 13.98 -7.18 4.75
N LYS A 135 14.15 -7.34 6.05
CA LYS A 135 13.75 -6.39 7.12
C LYS A 135 14.29 -4.96 6.98
N HIS A 136 15.35 -4.76 6.20
CA HIS A 136 15.99 -3.46 6.00
C HIS A 136 15.34 -2.64 4.86
N TYR A 137 14.46 -3.22 4.06
CA TYR A 137 13.72 -2.50 2.99
C TYR A 137 12.46 -1.81 3.54
N GLN A 138 12.66 -0.85 4.44
CA GLN A 138 11.60 -0.24 5.25
C GLN A 138 10.95 1.01 4.64
N VAL A 139 11.58 1.58 3.62
CA VAL A 139 11.12 2.81 2.95
C VAL A 139 11.07 2.55 1.46
N MET A 140 10.01 3.03 0.81
CA MET A 140 9.82 3.04 -0.64
C MET A 140 9.09 4.32 -1.05
N THR A 141 9.42 4.87 -2.23
CA THR A 141 8.65 5.91 -2.90
C THR A 141 8.33 5.49 -4.34
N ASN A 142 7.51 6.26 -5.05
CA ASN A 142 7.01 5.87 -6.38
C ASN A 142 8.06 5.84 -7.48
N ASP A 143 9.07 6.71 -7.44
CA ASP A 143 10.10 6.78 -8.48
C ASP A 143 11.44 7.18 -7.87
N PRO A 144 12.58 6.89 -8.50
CA PRO A 144 12.78 5.96 -9.63
C PRO A 144 12.55 4.49 -9.22
N PRO A 145 12.83 3.47 -10.08
CA PRO A 145 12.94 2.08 -9.64
C PRO A 145 13.78 1.90 -8.36
N TYR A 146 13.43 0.89 -7.56
CA TYR A 146 13.92 0.79 -6.19
C TYR A 146 15.43 0.61 -6.07
N ASP A 147 16.08 -0.06 -7.02
CA ASP A 147 17.54 -0.16 -7.11
C ASP A 147 18.21 1.22 -7.14
N GLN A 148 17.66 2.15 -7.93
CA GLN A 148 18.15 3.52 -8.01
C GLN A 148 17.84 4.31 -6.74
N GLN A 149 16.69 4.09 -6.09
CA GLN A 149 16.40 4.68 -4.79
C GLN A 149 17.46 4.27 -3.76
N LEU A 150 17.80 2.97 -3.72
CA LEU A 150 18.84 2.43 -2.84
C LEU A 150 20.23 3.00 -3.17
N ASP A 151 20.58 3.16 -4.44
CA ASP A 151 21.85 3.77 -4.85
C ASP A 151 21.96 5.24 -4.44
N ILE A 152 20.85 5.99 -4.50
CA ILE A 152 20.80 7.36 -3.99
C ILE A 152 21.03 7.38 -2.48
N LEU A 153 20.39 6.49 -1.72
CA LEU A 153 20.54 6.44 -0.26
C LEU A 153 21.99 6.16 0.17
N LYS A 154 22.74 5.36 -0.58
CA LYS A 154 24.18 5.10 -0.31
C LYS A 154 25.04 6.36 -0.38
N THR A 155 24.58 7.42 -1.02
CA THR A 155 25.29 8.72 -1.07
C THR A 155 25.13 9.54 0.21
N TYR A 156 24.24 9.12 1.11
CA TYR A 156 24.01 9.76 2.40
C TYR A 156 24.59 8.93 3.54
N ASP A 157 25.25 9.59 4.49
CA ASP A 157 25.68 9.00 5.76
C ASP A 157 24.96 9.71 6.92
N PHE A 158 24.05 8.99 7.56
CA PHE A 158 23.28 9.48 8.69
C PHE A 158 23.84 9.04 10.05
N SER A 159 24.96 8.31 10.09
CA SER A 159 25.53 7.77 11.33
C SER A 159 25.87 8.83 12.38
N ASN A 160 26.21 10.05 11.93
CA ASN A 160 26.52 11.20 12.77
C ASN A 160 25.56 12.38 12.50
N ALA A 161 24.33 12.07 12.08
CA ALA A 161 23.32 13.08 11.80
C ALA A 161 23.09 13.99 13.01
N THR A 162 23.11 15.30 12.76
CA THR A 162 22.73 16.35 13.69
C THR A 162 21.61 17.22 13.10
N ARG A 163 21.11 18.18 13.88
CA ARG A 163 20.17 19.21 13.39
C ARG A 163 20.67 20.03 12.20
N GLU A 164 21.99 20.05 11.96
CA GLU A 164 22.62 20.77 10.84
C GLU A 164 22.84 19.88 9.60
N THR A 165 22.44 18.61 9.66
CA THR A 165 22.58 17.69 8.51
C THR A 165 21.72 18.20 7.35
N PRO A 166 22.30 18.45 6.17
CA PRO A 166 21.52 18.90 5.03
C PRO A 166 20.61 17.79 4.54
N LEU A 167 19.32 18.11 4.34
CA LEU A 167 18.33 17.22 3.76
C LEU A 167 17.67 17.86 2.56
N PRO A 168 17.39 17.10 1.49
CA PRO A 168 16.63 17.61 0.37
C PRO A 168 15.19 17.90 0.82
N GLY A 169 14.76 19.16 0.71
CA GLY A 169 13.46 19.65 1.22
C GLY A 169 12.33 19.65 0.19
N ASN A 170 12.58 19.19 -1.04
CA ASN A 170 11.59 19.23 -2.12
C ASN A 170 10.56 18.10 -2.01
N VAL A 171 9.47 18.18 -2.77
CA VAL A 171 8.33 17.23 -2.72
C VAL A 171 8.50 16.03 -3.66
N ASP A 172 9.57 16.03 -4.46
CA ASP A 172 9.85 14.93 -5.38
C ASP A 172 10.12 13.60 -4.64
N PRO A 173 9.89 12.46 -5.30
CA PRO A 173 10.05 11.13 -4.70
C PRO A 173 11.42 10.90 -4.06
N VAL A 174 12.51 11.32 -4.72
CA VAL A 174 13.88 11.16 -4.21
C VAL A 174 14.08 11.94 -2.92
N SER A 175 13.68 13.21 -2.91
CA SER A 175 13.75 14.04 -1.70
C SER A 175 12.95 13.44 -0.54
N ARG A 176 11.75 12.90 -0.81
CA ARG A 176 10.93 12.21 0.20
C ARG A 176 11.58 10.93 0.71
N PHE A 177 12.16 10.12 -0.17
CA PHE A 177 12.84 8.87 0.17
C PHE A 177 14.01 9.10 1.13
N VAL A 178 14.82 10.12 0.86
CA VAL A 178 15.96 10.51 1.70
C VAL A 178 15.48 11.00 3.07
N ARG A 179 14.46 11.87 3.11
CA ARG A 179 13.91 12.37 4.39
C ARG A 179 13.29 11.25 5.24
N ALA A 180 12.53 10.35 4.63
CA ALA A 180 11.93 9.21 5.31
C ALA A 180 13.01 8.34 5.98
N ASN A 181 14.05 7.96 5.23
CA ASN A 181 15.16 7.18 5.77
C ASN A 181 15.93 7.92 6.87
N TYR A 182 16.18 9.23 6.69
CA TYR A 182 16.81 10.04 7.72
C TYR A 182 16.02 10.01 9.03
N PHE A 183 14.71 10.28 8.99
CA PHE A 183 13.90 10.30 10.21
C PHE A 183 13.73 8.91 10.82
N LEU A 184 13.59 7.87 10.00
CA LEU A 184 13.51 6.49 10.47
C LEU A 184 14.79 6.08 11.25
N GLN A 185 15.96 6.48 10.77
CA GLN A 185 17.24 6.14 11.42
C GLN A 185 17.60 7.02 12.63
N THR A 186 17.07 8.25 12.70
CA THR A 186 17.46 9.24 13.73
C THR A 186 16.42 9.43 14.84
N GLN A 187 15.17 9.04 14.61
CA GLN A 187 14.15 9.09 15.66
C GLN A 187 14.46 8.08 16.77
N ARG A 188 14.03 8.41 17.99
CA ARG A 188 14.14 7.50 19.13
C ARG A 188 13.20 6.33 18.91
N GLU A 189 13.68 5.14 19.25
CA GLU A 189 12.85 3.94 19.22
C GLU A 189 11.60 4.13 20.11
N PRO A 190 10.38 3.95 19.57
CA PRO A 190 9.15 4.13 20.31
C PRO A 190 8.98 3.05 21.38
N LYS A 191 8.46 3.42 22.54
CA LYS A 191 8.30 2.51 23.70
C LYS A 191 6.87 2.04 23.93
N SER A 192 5.95 2.52 23.10
CA SER A 192 4.54 2.14 23.14
C SER A 192 3.94 2.23 21.75
N GLU A 193 2.82 1.55 21.54
CA GLU A 193 2.02 1.68 20.31
C GLU A 193 1.73 3.15 19.99
N ARG A 194 1.31 3.93 21.00
CA ARG A 194 1.02 5.36 20.82
C ARG A 194 2.22 6.15 20.32
N GLU A 195 3.42 5.86 20.84
CA GLU A 195 4.66 6.49 20.36
C GLU A 195 5.02 6.02 18.95
N ALA A 196 4.81 4.73 18.62
CA ALA A 196 5.09 4.19 17.29
C ALA A 196 4.18 4.82 16.22
N ILE A 197 2.87 4.89 16.47
CA ILE A 197 1.91 5.55 15.58
C ILE A 197 2.26 7.04 15.42
N ALA A 198 2.64 7.72 16.50
CA ALA A 198 3.06 9.12 16.44
C ALA A 198 4.34 9.31 15.61
N ALA A 199 5.32 8.40 15.74
CA ALA A 199 6.56 8.41 14.97
C ALA A 199 6.27 8.26 13.47
N ILE A 200 5.55 7.21 13.07
CA ILE A 200 5.23 6.95 11.65
C ILE A 200 4.38 8.07 11.05
N LEU A 201 3.34 8.55 11.74
CA LEU A 201 2.54 9.70 11.26
C LEU A 201 3.40 10.97 11.12
N SER A 202 4.35 11.21 12.02
CA SER A 202 5.23 12.38 11.92
C SER A 202 6.13 12.32 10.68
N ILE A 203 6.69 11.14 10.37
CA ILE A 203 7.50 10.92 9.17
C ILE A 203 6.61 11.07 7.92
N SER A 204 5.47 10.38 7.90
CA SER A 204 4.51 10.41 6.78
C SER A 204 4.02 11.83 6.46
N ARG A 205 3.71 12.63 7.49
CA ARG A 205 3.36 14.06 7.32
C ARG A 205 4.54 14.89 6.82
N ASN A 206 5.77 14.64 7.28
CA ASN A 206 6.96 15.33 6.77
C ASN A 206 7.23 15.04 5.29
N THR A 207 6.93 13.82 4.86
CA THR A 207 7.09 13.39 3.47
C THR A 207 5.85 13.61 2.62
N SER A 208 4.77 14.17 3.17
CA SER A 208 3.57 14.47 2.39
C SER A 208 3.81 15.62 1.42
N VAL A 209 3.15 15.56 0.27
CA VAL A 209 3.07 16.67 -0.67
C VAL A 209 1.95 17.60 -0.20
N PRO A 210 2.19 18.92 -0.10
CA PRO A 210 1.17 19.87 0.35
C PRO A 210 -0.13 19.79 -0.47
N PHE A 211 -1.27 19.90 0.23
CA PHE A 211 -2.59 19.95 -0.39
C PHE A 211 -2.68 21.05 -1.45
N ASN A 212 -3.28 20.74 -2.59
CA ASN A 212 -3.42 21.64 -3.75
C ASN A 212 -2.07 22.09 -4.35
N SER A 213 -1.05 21.22 -4.30
CA SER A 213 0.19 21.37 -5.06
C SER A 213 -0.10 21.56 -6.57
N PRO A 214 0.66 22.39 -7.29
CA PRO A 214 0.33 22.80 -8.65
C PRO A 214 0.48 21.71 -9.73
N ASN A 215 1.16 20.61 -9.45
CA ASN A 215 1.44 19.56 -10.43
C ASN A 215 0.30 18.53 -10.42
N LYS A 216 -0.52 18.51 -11.47
CA LYS A 216 -1.71 17.63 -11.58
C LYS A 216 -1.71 16.73 -12.82
N ASP A 217 -0.64 16.73 -13.59
CA ASP A 217 -0.56 15.94 -14.83
C ASP A 217 -0.26 14.46 -14.51
N PRO A 218 -0.79 13.51 -15.32
CA PRO A 218 -0.43 12.09 -15.26
C PRO A 218 1.08 11.87 -15.23
N GLY A 219 1.59 11.17 -14.19
CA GLY A 219 3.03 10.95 -13.99
C GLY A 219 3.77 12.08 -13.27
N THR A 220 3.05 13.04 -12.70
CA THR A 220 3.62 14.12 -11.88
C THR A 220 3.31 13.95 -10.39
N ILE A 221 3.75 14.91 -9.58
CA ILE A 221 3.66 14.86 -8.12
C ILE A 221 2.29 15.39 -7.67
N TYR A 222 1.39 14.49 -7.29
CA TYR A 222 0.09 14.84 -6.71
C TYR A 222 0.19 15.26 -5.25
N ASP A 223 -0.78 16.04 -4.79
CA ASP A 223 -0.94 16.34 -3.38
C ASP A 223 -1.37 15.10 -2.56
N THR A 224 -0.98 15.07 -1.29
CA THR A 224 -1.33 13.95 -0.42
C THR A 224 -2.78 14.05 0.02
N GLU A 225 -3.64 13.17 -0.52
CA GLU A 225 -5.07 13.11 -0.17
C GLU A 225 -5.32 12.48 1.21
N TYR A 226 -4.57 11.43 1.55
CA TYR A 226 -4.69 10.73 2.83
C TYR A 226 -3.35 10.12 3.26
N ARG A 227 -3.30 9.66 4.51
CA ARG A 227 -2.20 8.90 5.11
C ARG A 227 -2.76 7.72 5.88
N THR A 228 -2.00 6.63 5.92
CA THR A 228 -2.36 5.40 6.64
C THR A 228 -1.22 5.00 7.57
N VAL A 229 -1.56 4.31 8.67
CA VAL A 229 -0.58 3.60 9.50
C VAL A 229 -1.18 2.26 9.89
N LEU A 230 -0.42 1.19 9.69
CA LEU A 230 -0.83 -0.17 10.03
C LEU A 230 -0.11 -0.58 11.32
N ASP A 231 -0.87 -1.00 12.32
CA ASP A 231 -0.33 -1.75 13.45
C ASP A 231 -0.55 -3.24 13.16
N SER A 232 0.46 -3.88 12.59
CA SER A 232 0.44 -5.31 12.26
C SER A 232 0.45 -6.23 13.48
N THR A 233 0.81 -5.71 14.67
CA THR A 233 0.81 -6.49 15.92
C THR A 233 -0.58 -6.58 16.52
N ASN A 234 -1.29 -5.45 16.56
CA ASN A 234 -2.63 -5.35 17.16
C ASN A 234 -3.76 -5.31 16.12
N GLN A 235 -3.43 -5.48 14.84
CA GLN A 235 -4.36 -5.48 13.71
C GLN A 235 -5.24 -4.23 13.68
N ARG A 236 -4.60 -3.06 13.78
CA ARG A 236 -5.26 -1.76 13.71
C ARG A 236 -4.86 -1.02 12.46
N TYR A 237 -5.83 -0.40 11.84
CA TYR A 237 -5.64 0.38 10.61
C TYR A 237 -6.03 1.82 10.88
N PHE A 238 -5.04 2.71 10.90
CA PHE A 238 -5.21 4.13 11.10
C PHE A 238 -5.31 4.83 9.75
N PHE A 239 -6.19 5.82 9.66
CA PHE A 239 -6.42 6.60 8.45
C PHE A 239 -6.56 8.09 8.80
N GLU A 240 -5.86 8.94 8.07
CA GLU A 240 -5.94 10.40 8.16
C GLU A 240 -6.24 10.98 6.78
N LEU A 241 -7.46 11.49 6.58
CA LEU A 241 -7.81 12.24 5.38
C LEU A 241 -7.27 13.66 5.50
N THR A 242 -6.53 14.16 4.51
CA THR A 242 -5.93 15.51 4.57
C THR A 242 -6.95 16.63 4.69
N THR A 243 -8.18 16.42 4.20
CA THR A 243 -9.29 17.38 4.30
C THR A 243 -10.11 17.24 5.58
N SER A 244 -9.79 16.27 6.45
CA SER A 244 -10.44 16.06 7.74
C SER A 244 -9.49 16.43 8.90
N PRO A 245 -9.96 17.11 9.95
CA PRO A 245 -9.11 17.51 11.08
C PRO A 245 -8.87 16.37 12.09
N ASN A 246 -9.33 15.15 11.82
CA ASN A 246 -9.31 14.03 12.77
C ASN A 246 -8.50 12.83 12.24
N LEU A 247 -7.84 12.13 13.16
CA LEU A 247 -7.34 10.78 12.95
C LEU A 247 -8.43 9.77 13.32
N VAL A 248 -8.62 8.76 12.48
CA VAL A 248 -9.53 7.64 12.75
C VAL A 248 -8.77 6.33 12.68
N TRP A 249 -9.28 5.29 13.34
CA TRP A 249 -8.78 3.93 13.16
C TRP A 249 -9.89 2.89 13.30
N ALA A 250 -9.63 1.70 12.77
CA ALA A 250 -10.47 0.52 12.97
C ALA A 250 -9.62 -0.65 13.46
N GLU A 251 -10.23 -1.55 14.23
CA GLU A 251 -9.59 -2.74 14.77
C GLU A 251 -10.22 -3.98 14.12
N LEU A 252 -9.45 -4.76 13.35
CA LEU A 252 -10.00 -5.92 12.61
C LEU A 252 -10.69 -6.92 13.55
N ALA A 253 -10.14 -7.10 14.75
CA ALA A 253 -10.70 -8.00 15.77
C ALA A 253 -12.13 -7.62 16.24
N LYS A 254 -12.65 -6.45 15.87
CA LYS A 254 -14.03 -6.02 16.17
C LYS A 254 -15.04 -6.39 15.07
N PHE A 255 -14.59 -7.00 13.98
CA PHE A 255 -15.41 -7.44 12.87
C PHE A 255 -15.57 -8.97 12.88
N ASP A 256 -16.69 -9.46 12.38
CA ASP A 256 -16.83 -10.88 12.05
C ASP A 256 -16.15 -11.14 10.71
N LEU A 257 -15.03 -11.85 10.74
CA LEU A 257 -14.24 -12.21 9.56
C LEU A 257 -14.46 -13.67 9.13
N SER A 258 -15.46 -14.34 9.72
CA SER A 258 -15.77 -15.73 9.39
C SER A 258 -16.26 -15.89 7.95
N SER A 259 -16.19 -17.12 7.46
CA SER A 259 -16.69 -17.44 6.11
C SER A 259 -18.18 -17.10 5.98
N ASN A 260 -18.51 -16.32 4.94
CA ASN A 260 -19.85 -15.79 4.64
C ASN A 260 -20.33 -14.63 5.52
N ALA A 261 -19.46 -14.07 6.38
CA ALA A 261 -19.75 -12.80 7.02
C ALA A 261 -19.93 -11.68 5.97
N SER A 262 -20.73 -10.68 6.32
CA SER A 262 -20.97 -9.53 5.43
C SER A 262 -19.73 -8.64 5.34
N ALA A 263 -19.58 -7.95 4.20
CA ALA A 263 -18.59 -6.91 4.06
C ALA A 263 -19.15 -5.58 4.59
N PHE A 264 -18.25 -4.69 5.01
CA PHE A 264 -18.61 -3.39 5.54
C PHE A 264 -17.79 -2.26 4.90
N VAL A 265 -18.34 -1.06 4.90
CA VAL A 265 -17.69 0.15 4.36
C VAL A 265 -17.89 1.33 5.29
N VAL A 266 -16.96 2.27 5.26
CA VAL A 266 -17.11 3.59 5.88
C VAL A 266 -16.65 4.64 4.88
N ASN A 267 -17.37 5.75 4.79
CA ASN A 267 -16.93 6.89 3.98
C ASN A 267 -16.06 7.83 4.85
N PRO A 268 -14.75 7.97 4.55
CA PRO A 268 -13.86 8.83 5.34
C PRO A 268 -14.15 10.34 5.16
N ASP A 269 -14.94 10.76 4.17
CA ASP A 269 -15.34 12.17 4.00
C ASP A 269 -16.25 12.69 5.12
N ASN A 270 -16.81 11.80 5.94
CA ASN A 270 -17.57 12.21 7.10
C ASN A 270 -16.64 12.83 8.17
N ILE A 271 -16.52 14.17 8.14
CA ILE A 271 -15.67 14.95 9.05
C ILE A 271 -16.02 14.82 10.54
N THR A 272 -17.16 14.19 10.88
CA THR A 272 -17.53 13.92 12.27
C THR A 272 -16.89 12.66 12.84
N LEU A 273 -16.26 11.84 11.99
CA LEU A 273 -15.51 10.67 12.42
C LEU A 273 -14.25 11.09 13.17
N SER A 274 -13.98 10.41 14.29
CA SER A 274 -12.80 10.62 15.13
C SER A 274 -12.60 9.40 16.02
N GLY A 275 -11.36 9.01 16.25
CA GLY A 275 -11.04 7.92 17.16
C GLY A 275 -11.27 6.53 16.55
N ASP A 276 -11.64 5.57 17.39
CA ASP A 276 -12.07 4.23 16.96
C ASP A 276 -13.44 4.31 16.25
N ILE A 277 -13.43 4.00 14.96
CA ILE A 277 -14.60 4.03 14.09
C ILE A 277 -15.10 2.62 13.73
N SER A 278 -14.63 1.56 14.38
CA SER A 278 -15.00 0.17 14.03
C SER A 278 -16.52 -0.06 14.00
N LYS A 279 -17.27 0.61 14.89
CA LYS A 279 -18.75 0.55 14.94
C LYS A 279 -19.48 1.51 14.00
N LYS A 280 -18.75 2.28 13.19
CA LYS A 280 -19.28 3.25 12.21
C LYS A 280 -19.27 2.71 10.79
N PHE A 281 -18.68 1.53 10.59
CA PHE A 281 -18.77 0.79 9.35
C PHE A 281 -20.20 0.29 9.14
N GLU A 282 -20.67 0.40 7.91
CA GLU A 282 -22.01 0.00 7.49
C GLU A 282 -21.93 -1.21 6.57
N GLU A 283 -22.84 -2.16 6.76
CA GLU A 283 -22.89 -3.37 5.95
C GLU A 283 -23.21 -3.04 4.49
N ILE A 284 -22.48 -3.65 3.55
CA ILE A 284 -22.76 -3.52 2.12
C ILE A 284 -23.47 -4.76 1.59
N GLN A 285 -24.48 -4.53 0.75
CA GLN A 285 -25.27 -5.60 0.13
C GLN A 285 -24.53 -6.28 -1.03
N LYS A 286 -23.55 -5.59 -1.62
CA LYS A 286 -22.78 -6.09 -2.76
C LYS A 286 -21.33 -5.63 -2.64
N ASN A 287 -20.41 -6.59 -2.78
CA ASN A 287 -18.98 -6.29 -2.79
C ASN A 287 -18.62 -5.44 -4.02
N PRO A 288 -17.71 -4.47 -3.88
CA PRO A 288 -17.33 -3.58 -4.97
C PRO A 288 -16.54 -4.31 -6.08
N PHE A 289 -15.75 -5.33 -5.73
CA PHE A 289 -14.90 -6.11 -6.64
C PHE A 289 -14.55 -7.50 -6.07
#